data_AF-A0A965CZE0-F1
#
_entry.id   AF-A0A965CZE0-F1
#
_cell.length_a   1.000
_cell.length_b   1.000
_cell.length_c   1.000
_cell.angle_alpha   90.00
_cell.angle_beta   90.00
_cell.angle_gamma   90.00
#
_symmetry.space_group_name_H-M   'P 1'
#
loop_
_entity.id
_entity.type
_entity.pdbx_description
1 polymer ?
#
loop_
_entity_poly.entity_id
_entity_poly.type
_entity_poly.pdbx_seq_one_letter_code
_entity_poly.pdbx_strand_id
1 'polypeptide(L)' 'RIPLLIPCHRVVASGSIGGFMHASEGDPIAIKQWLLKHERAGAHGG' A
#
# COMPACT_ATOMS: atom_id res chain seq x y z
N ARG A 1 -6.30 -11.50 5.76
CA ARG A 1 -6.48 -10.04 5.89
C ARG A 1 -5.55 -9.56 6.98
N ILE A 2 -4.62 -8.64 6.70
CA ILE A 2 -3.70 -8.09 7.71
C ILE A 2 -4.34 -6.78 8.22
N PRO A 3 -4.82 -6.70 9.46
CA PRO A 3 -5.30 -5.45 10.02
C PRO A 3 -4.08 -4.60 10.43
N LEU A 4 -3.62 -3.73 9.53
CA LEU A 4 -2.79 -2.60 9.94
C LEU A 4 -3.72 -1.55 10.54
N LEU A 5 -3.52 -1.22 11.82
CA LEU A 5 -4.35 -0.23 12.53
C LEU A 5 -4.33 1.12 11.81
N ILE A 6 -3.18 1.48 11.23
CA ILE A 6 -3.01 2.66 10.39
C ILE A 6 -2.67 2.19 8.98
N PRO A 7 -3.57 2.30 7.98
CA PRO A 7 -3.32 1.87 6.62
C PRO A 7 -2.53 2.95 5.85
N CYS A 8 -1.33 3.30 6.34
CA CYS A 8 -0.51 4.36 5.75
C CYS A 8 -0.11 4.09 4.29
N HIS A 9 -0.12 2.83 3.86
CA HIS A 9 0.08 2.45 2.45
C HIS A 9 -1.06 2.92 1.53
N ARG A 10 -2.23 3.29 2.06
CA ARG A 10 -3.36 3.87 1.30
C ARG A 10 -3.21 5.36 1.00
N VAL A 11 -2.31 6.06 1.70
CA VAL A 11 -2.02 7.47 1.42
C VAL A 11 -1.13 7.54 0.18
N VAL A 12 -1.65 8.08 -0.92
CA VAL A 12 -0.97 8.18 -2.21
C VAL A 12 -0.93 9.64 -2.69
N ALA A 13 0.07 9.98 -3.51
CA ALA A 13 0.14 11.29 -4.13
C ALA A 13 -0.77 11.37 -5.36
N SER A 14 -1.08 12.57 -5.84
CA SER A 14 -2.01 12.79 -6.96
C SER A 14 -1.55 12.18 -8.31
N GLY A 15 -0.28 11.82 -8.45
CA GLY A 15 0.28 11.25 -9.69
C GLY A 15 1.35 10.18 -9.47
N SER A 16 1.54 9.72 -8.24
CA SER A 16 2.51 8.67 -7.91
C SER A 16 2.08 7.92 -6.66
N ILE A 17 2.74 6.80 -6.39
CA ILE A 17 2.45 6.05 -5.16
C ILE A 17 2.87 6.80 -3.89
N GLY A 18 3.79 7.77 -3.98
CA GLY A 18 4.39 8.46 -2.83
C GLY A 18 5.29 7.55 -1.98
N GLY A 19 5.95 8.13 -0.96
CA GLY A 19 6.84 7.39 -0.06
C GLY A 19 6.15 6.35 0.82
N PHE A 20 6.95 5.49 1.45
CA PHE A 20 6.54 4.49 2.41
C PHE A 20 7.63 4.19 3.43
N MET A 21 7.27 3.96 4.70
CA MET A 21 8.23 3.62 5.77
C MET A 21 9.46 4.56 5.82
N HIS A 22 9.24 5.87 5.66
CA HIS A 22 10.29 6.90 5.61
C HIS A 22 11.27 6.77 4.42
N ALA A 23 10.93 5.99 3.39
CA ALA A 23 11.69 5.87 2.16
C ALA A 23 10.88 6.32 0.95
N SER A 24 11.58 6.74 -0.11
CA SER A 24 11.01 7.11 -1.40
C SER A 24 11.34 6.12 -2.51
N GLU A 25 12.13 5.09 -2.21
CA GLU A 25 12.60 4.07 -3.16
C GLU A 25 12.90 2.73 -2.46
N GLY A 26 13.24 1.71 -3.25
CA GLY A 26 13.60 0.38 -2.77
C GLY A 26 12.43 -0.46 -2.23
N ASP A 27 12.75 -1.42 -1.38
CA ASP A 27 11.80 -2.41 -0.84
C ASP A 27 10.56 -1.81 -0.19
N PRO A 28 10.61 -0.68 0.55
CA PRO A 28 9.41 -0.05 1.09
C PRO A 28 8.37 0.29 0.02
N ILE A 29 8.80 0.76 -1.14
CA ILE A 29 7.88 1.09 -2.24
C ILE A 29 7.29 -0.20 -2.83
N ALA A 30 8.09 -1.25 -2.97
CA ALA A 30 7.60 -2.55 -3.44
C ALA A 30 6.56 -3.16 -2.47
N ILE A 31 6.78 -3.05 -1.16
CA ILE A 31 5.85 -3.50 -0.13
C ILE A 31 4.54 -2.69 -0.20
N LYS A 32 4.61 -1.36 -0.33
CA LYS A 32 3.41 -0.50 -0.49
C LYS A 32 2.57 -0.90 -1.70
N GLN A 33 3.23 -1.16 -2.83
CA GLN A 33 2.56 -1.65 -4.05
C GLN A 33 1.88 -3.00 -3.83
N TRP A 34 2.58 -3.93 -3.19
CA TRP A 34 2.07 -5.26 -2.87
C TRP A 34 0.83 -5.17 -1.97
N LEU A 35 0.87 -4.38 -0.91
CA LEU A 35 -0.27 -4.17 0.01
C LEU A 35 -1.50 -3.63 -0.73
N LEU A 36 -1.33 -2.58 -1.55
CA LEU A 36 -2.43 -2.01 -2.35
C LEU A 36 -3.02 -3.03 -3.34
N LYS A 37 -2.19 -3.86 -3.97
CA LYS A 37 -2.65 -4.93 -4.87
C LYS A 37 -3.42 -6.02 -4.12
N HIS A 38 -2.92 -6.43 -2.96
CA HIS A 38 -3.56 -7.46 -2.14
C HIS A 38 -4.91 -7.01 -1.59
N GLU A 39 -5.08 -5.73 -1.26
CA GLU A 39 -6.37 -5.19 -0.85
C GLU A 39 -7.43 -5.22 -1.96
N ARG A 40 -7.01 -5.07 -3.24
CA ARG A 40 -7.91 -5.19 -4.40
C ARG A 40 -8.32 -6.64 -4.65
N ALA A 41 -7.40 -7.60 -4.48
CA ALA A 41 -7.68 -9.02 -4.66
C ALA A 41 -8.56 -9.60 -3.54
N GLY A 42 -8.48 -9.04 -2.33
CA GLY A 42 -9.33 -9.42 -1.20
C GLY A 42 -10.76 -8.88 -1.27
N ALA A 43 -11.12 -8.10 -2.29
CA ALA A 43 -12.46 -7.55 -2.50
C ALA A 43 -13.41 -8.47 -3.30
N HIS A 44 -13.04 -9.75 -3.53
CA HIS A 44 -13.97 -10.77 -4.01
C HIS A 44 -14.56 -11.56 -2.85
N GLY A 45 -15.75 -11.13 -2.44
CA GLY A 45 -16.63 -11.80 -1.49
C GLY A 45 -17.90 -11.00 -1.31
N GLY A 46 -18.80 -11.03 -2.31
CA GLY A 46 -20.15 -10.46 -2.24
C GLY A 46 -20.23 -8.96 -2.53
#